data_AF-A0A9D8IYL3-F1
#
_entry.id   AF-A0A9D8IYL3-F1
#
_cell.length_a   1.000
_cell.length_b   1.000
_cell.length_c   1.000
_cell.angle_alpha   90.00
_cell.angle_beta   90.00
_cell.angle_gamma   90.00
#
_symmetry.space_group_name_H-M   'P 1'
#
loop_
_entity.id
_entity.type
_entity.pdbx_description
1 polymer ?
#
loop_
_entity_poly.entity_id
_entity_poly.type
_entity_poly.pdbx_seq_one_letter_code
_entity_poly.pdbx_strand_id
1 'polypeptide(L)'
;MPARRFNRWWLATVFGLCALQALIAVVADPYCVLGIVRYPKRNFEPNTRFLKVEYLRRHPEFDAFILGSSRASFLESEAARAACGPQRRYFNLNASLENGAGIRQKLDWLTRTRKVAQVIIAVDFDLQSVPGDPLDLLRQD
;
A
#
# COMPACT_ATOMS: atom_id res chain seq x y z
N MET A 1 -28.46 -51.90 -10.00
CA MET A 1 -27.09 -51.59 -10.48
C MET A 1 -26.86 -50.22 -11.19
N PRO A 2 -27.83 -49.28 -11.34
CA PRO A 2 -27.54 -47.98 -12.00
C PRO A 2 -26.84 -46.95 -11.08
N ALA A 3 -27.10 -46.98 -9.77
CA ALA A 3 -26.56 -46.01 -8.81
C ALA A 3 -25.02 -46.02 -8.71
N ARG A 4 -24.39 -47.20 -8.79
CA ARG A 4 -22.91 -47.31 -8.76
C ARG A 4 -22.25 -46.73 -10.01
N ARG A 5 -22.88 -46.83 -11.18
CA ARG A 5 -22.37 -46.23 -12.42
C ARG A 5 -22.56 -44.73 -12.39
N PHE A 6 -23.72 -44.26 -11.94
CA PHE A 6 -24.01 -42.84 -11.74
C PHE A 6 -23.01 -42.17 -10.79
N ASN A 7 -22.73 -42.78 -9.63
CA ASN A 7 -21.76 -42.24 -8.68
C ASN A 7 -20.33 -42.16 -9.24
N ARG A 8 -19.91 -43.14 -10.05
CA ARG A 8 -18.56 -43.12 -10.68
C ARG A 8 -18.43 -42.00 -11.70
N TRP A 9 -19.47 -41.79 -12.52
CA TRP A 9 -19.51 -40.68 -13.46
C TRP A 9 -19.52 -39.33 -12.75
N TRP A 10 -20.34 -39.18 -11.71
CA TRP A 10 -20.38 -37.95 -10.92
C TRP A 10 -19.04 -37.64 -10.25
N LEU A 11 -18.40 -38.64 -9.62
CA LEU A 11 -17.08 -38.49 -9.02
C LEU A 11 -16.01 -38.12 -10.06
N ALA A 12 -16.02 -38.75 -11.23
CA ALA A 12 -15.09 -38.42 -12.31
C ALA A 12 -15.28 -36.98 -12.79
N THR A 13 -16.53 -36.52 -12.93
CA THR A 13 -16.83 -35.13 -13.31
C THR A 13 -16.35 -34.14 -12.26
N VAL A 14 -16.67 -34.36 -10.98
CA VAL A 14 -16.23 -33.47 -9.89
C VAL A 14 -14.71 -33.42 -9.81
N PHE A 15 -14.05 -34.58 -9.88
CA PHE A 15 -12.58 -34.65 -9.88
C PHE A 15 -11.98 -33.94 -11.10
N GLY A 16 -12.58 -34.10 -12.27
CA GLY A 16 -12.18 -33.40 -13.49
C GLY A 16 -12.31 -31.88 -13.35
N LEU A 17 -13.39 -31.37 -12.75
CA LEU A 17 -13.57 -29.94 -12.49
C LEU A 17 -12.55 -29.41 -11.47
N CYS A 18 -12.27 -30.15 -10.39
CA CYS A 18 -11.24 -29.78 -9.43
C CYS A 18 -9.84 -29.74 -10.09
N ALA A 19 -9.52 -30.73 -10.91
CA ALA A 19 -8.26 -30.76 -11.66
C ALA A 19 -8.16 -29.59 -12.65
N LEU A 20 -9.25 -29.26 -13.35
CA LEU A 20 -9.31 -28.12 -14.25
C LEU A 20 -9.12 -26.79 -13.49
N GLN A 21 -9.76 -26.62 -12.33
CA GLN A 21 -9.58 -25.44 -11.50
C GLN A 21 -8.13 -25.31 -10.99
N ALA A 22 -7.51 -26.42 -10.55
CA ALA A 22 -6.11 -26.43 -10.14
C ALA A 22 -5.18 -26.05 -11.31
N LEU A 23 -5.45 -26.58 -12.51
CA LEU A 23 -4.71 -26.24 -13.71
C LEU A 23 -4.84 -24.75 -14.06
N ILE A 24 -6.05 -24.18 -13.97
CA ILE A 24 -6.28 -22.75 -14.19
C ILE A 24 -5.50 -21.91 -13.17
N ALA A 25 -5.49 -22.29 -11.89
CA ALA A 25 -4.76 -21.57 -10.86
C ALA A 25 -3.23 -21.60 -11.09
N VAL A 26 -2.70 -22.75 -11.53
CA VAL A 26 -1.29 -22.93 -11.88
C VAL A 26 -0.90 -22.11 -13.11
N VAL A 27 -1.73 -22.12 -14.16
CA VAL A 27 -1.47 -21.39 -15.41
C VAL A 27 -1.64 -19.88 -15.22
N ALA A 28 -2.69 -19.45 -14.51
CA ALA A 28 -2.91 -18.04 -14.22
C ALA A 28 -1.84 -17.48 -13.28
N ASP A 29 -1.31 -18.31 -12.38
CA ASP A 29 -0.25 -17.98 -11.41
C ASP A 29 -0.47 -16.61 -10.75
N PRO A 30 -1.61 -16.40 -10.06
CA PRO A 30 -1.98 -15.08 -9.54
C PRO A 30 -0.95 -14.53 -8.55
N TYR A 31 -0.18 -15.40 -7.90
CA TYR A 31 0.85 -15.06 -6.92
C TYR A 31 2.28 -15.10 -7.46
N CYS A 32 2.48 -15.37 -8.76
CA CYS A 32 3.81 -15.49 -9.38
C CYS A 32 4.74 -16.52 -8.69
N VAL A 33 4.21 -17.62 -8.15
CA VAL A 33 5.04 -18.65 -7.49
C VAL A 33 5.84 -19.43 -8.53
N LEU A 34 5.27 -19.64 -9.72
CA LEU A 34 5.85 -20.45 -10.78
C LEU A 34 6.49 -19.59 -11.89
N GLY A 35 6.12 -18.32 -11.97
CA GLY A 35 6.66 -17.35 -12.93
C GLY A 35 6.19 -17.56 -14.37
N ILE A 36 5.16 -18.39 -14.58
CA ILE A 36 4.66 -18.80 -15.91
C ILE A 36 3.95 -17.62 -16.60
N VAL A 37 3.08 -16.92 -15.85
CA VAL A 37 2.37 -15.72 -16.32
C VAL A 37 2.53 -14.63 -15.28
N ARG A 38 3.02 -13.45 -15.67
CA ARG A 38 3.12 -12.27 -14.78
C ARG A 38 1.76 -11.57 -14.62
N TYR A 39 0.78 -12.30 -14.09
CA TYR A 39 -0.58 -11.78 -13.84
C TYR A 39 -0.62 -10.56 -12.89
N PRO A 40 0.16 -10.49 -11.78
CA PRO A 40 0.11 -9.34 -10.88
C PRO A 40 0.65 -8.04 -11.49
N LYS A 41 1.41 -8.07 -12.59
CA LYS A 41 1.84 -6.84 -13.28
C LYS A 41 0.72 -6.18 -14.11
N ARG A 42 -0.35 -6.91 -14.43
CA ARG A 42 -1.46 -6.41 -15.26
C ARG A 42 -2.70 -5.99 -14.47
N ASN A 43 -2.94 -6.59 -13.29
CA ASN A 43 -4.16 -6.34 -12.50
C ASN A 43 -3.92 -5.69 -11.13
N PHE A 44 -2.68 -5.44 -10.71
CA PHE A 44 -2.46 -4.51 -9.60
C PHE A 44 -2.52 -3.10 -10.16
N GLU A 45 -3.60 -2.39 -9.83
CA GLU A 45 -3.59 -0.93 -9.81
C GLU A 45 -2.29 -0.51 -9.12
N PRO A 46 -1.38 0.21 -9.80
CA PRO A 46 -0.09 0.54 -9.23
C PRO A 46 -0.33 1.24 -7.89
N ASN A 47 0.24 0.66 -6.83
CA ASN A 47 0.08 1.15 -5.46
C ASN A 47 0.22 2.68 -5.47
N THR A 48 -0.70 3.40 -4.82
CA THR A 48 -0.70 4.86 -4.78
C THR A 48 0.66 5.42 -4.35
N ARG A 49 1.42 4.69 -3.51
CA ARG A 49 2.83 4.99 -3.19
C ARG A 49 3.74 5.02 -4.43
N PHE A 50 3.68 3.99 -5.27
CA PHE A 50 4.48 3.89 -6.50
C PHE A 50 4.10 4.99 -7.49
N LEU A 51 2.81 5.23 -7.71
CA LEU A 51 2.33 6.30 -8.60
C LEU A 51 2.83 7.67 -8.17
N LYS A 52 2.74 7.99 -6.88
CA LYS A 52 3.23 9.27 -6.35
C LYS A 52 4.75 9.42 -6.51
N VAL A 53 5.51 8.35 -6.31
CA VAL A 53 6.97 8.36 -6.50
C VAL A 53 7.35 8.55 -7.99
N GLU A 54 6.68 7.83 -8.90
CA GLU A 54 6.87 8.02 -10.35
C GLU A 54 6.48 9.42 -10.82
N TYR A 55 5.39 9.97 -10.27
CA TYR A 55 5.01 11.35 -10.51
C TYR A 55 6.11 12.31 -10.05
N LEU A 56 6.60 12.16 -8.81
CA LEU A 56 7.71 12.97 -8.31
C LEU A 56 9.00 12.82 -9.14
N ARG A 57 9.27 11.66 -9.75
CA ARG A 57 10.43 11.53 -10.66
C ARG A 57 10.33 12.42 -11.90
N ARG A 58 9.12 12.70 -12.38
CA ARG A 58 8.86 13.53 -13.56
C ARG A 58 8.64 15.00 -13.25
N HIS A 59 8.42 15.35 -11.97
CA HIS A 59 8.05 16.68 -11.52
C HIS A 59 9.04 17.28 -10.51
N PRO A 60 10.26 17.71 -10.95
CA PRO A 60 11.33 18.23 -10.09
C PRO A 60 10.99 19.51 -9.32
N GLU A 61 9.91 20.19 -9.67
CA GLU A 61 9.50 21.49 -9.11
C GLU A 61 9.06 21.44 -7.63
N PHE A 62 8.69 20.27 -7.11
CA PHE A 62 8.26 20.14 -5.72
C PHE A 62 9.47 20.11 -4.77
N ASP A 63 9.51 21.07 -3.84
CA ASP A 63 10.57 21.24 -2.85
C ASP A 63 10.06 21.12 -1.39
N ALA A 64 8.75 21.02 -1.20
CA ALA A 64 8.10 20.82 0.08
C ALA A 64 7.15 19.61 0.04
N PHE A 65 7.07 18.86 1.15
CA PHE A 65 6.34 17.58 1.17
C PHE A 65 5.45 17.44 2.40
N ILE A 66 4.28 16.85 2.21
CA ILE A 66 3.38 16.44 3.29
C ILE A 66 3.48 14.92 3.41
N LEU A 67 3.84 14.42 4.60
CA LEU A 67 3.98 13.01 4.94
C LEU A 67 2.98 12.65 6.03
N GLY A 68 2.50 11.41 6.01
CA GLY A 68 1.58 10.89 7.02
C GLY A 68 0.71 9.76 6.49
N SER A 69 -0.23 9.34 7.32
CA SER A 69 -1.19 8.27 7.06
C SER A 69 -2.27 8.71 6.03
N SER A 70 -3.35 7.93 5.90
CA SER A 70 -4.55 8.35 5.18
C SER A 70 -5.13 9.67 5.67
N ARG A 71 -5.00 10.06 6.96
CA ARG A 71 -5.54 11.36 7.44
C ARG A 71 -4.79 12.55 6.89
N ALA A 72 -3.53 12.38 6.53
CA ALA A 72 -2.77 13.41 5.85
C ALA A 72 -3.32 13.71 4.44
N SER A 73 -4.29 12.94 3.91
CA SER A 73 -4.97 13.28 2.65
C SER A 73 -5.88 14.48 2.73
N PHE A 74 -6.34 14.85 3.92
CA PHE A 74 -7.16 16.04 4.13
C PHE A 74 -6.33 17.33 4.13
N LEU A 75 -5.01 17.23 4.23
CA LEU A 75 -4.11 18.37 4.07
C LEU A 75 -3.89 18.64 2.58
N GLU A 76 -4.61 19.62 2.05
CA GLU A 76 -4.41 20.08 0.69
C GLU A 76 -3.05 20.80 0.53
N SER A 77 -2.32 20.49 -0.54
CA SER A 77 -1.06 21.16 -0.86
C SER A 77 -1.20 22.67 -1.00
N GLU A 78 -2.33 23.14 -1.54
CA GLU A 78 -2.62 24.57 -1.68
C GLU A 78 -2.84 25.26 -0.33
N ALA A 79 -3.53 24.60 0.60
CA ALA A 79 -3.69 25.12 1.96
C ALA A 79 -2.33 25.21 2.68
N ALA A 80 -1.47 24.20 2.53
CA ALA A 80 -0.10 24.22 3.06
C ALA A 80 0.75 25.35 2.43
N ARG A 81 0.62 25.57 1.12
CA ARG A 81 1.28 26.67 0.40
C ARG A 81 0.82 28.03 0.90
N ALA A 82 -0.49 28.21 1.12
CA ALA A 82 -1.04 29.44 1.66
C ALA A 82 -0.56 29.74 3.09
N ALA A 83 -0.48 28.71 3.94
CA ALA A 83 -0.11 28.86 5.36
C ALA A 83 1.40 29.02 5.59
N CYS A 84 2.24 28.28 4.85
CA CYS A 84 3.69 28.23 5.08
C CYS A 84 4.50 29.11 4.12
N GLY A 85 3.86 29.72 3.12
CA GLY A 85 4.47 30.67 2.20
C GLY A 85 4.34 30.25 0.73
N PRO A 86 3.98 31.18 -0.17
CA PRO A 86 3.61 30.87 -1.55
C PRO A 86 4.78 30.44 -2.45
N GLN A 87 6.02 30.60 -1.97
CA GLN A 87 7.23 30.29 -2.74
C GLN A 87 7.51 28.78 -2.83
N ARG A 88 6.89 27.98 -1.96
CA ARG A 88 7.09 26.52 -1.90
C ARG A 88 6.06 25.78 -2.72
N ARG A 89 6.47 24.68 -3.35
CA ARG A 89 5.58 23.77 -4.06
C ARG A 89 5.42 22.50 -3.26
N TYR A 90 4.27 22.40 -2.61
CA TYR A 90 3.91 21.27 -1.76
C TYR A 90 3.40 20.08 -2.57
N PHE A 91 3.93 18.90 -2.25
CA PHE A 91 3.38 17.64 -2.74
C PHE A 91 2.94 16.75 -1.58
N ASN A 92 1.73 16.24 -1.65
CA ASN A 92 1.19 15.34 -0.63
C ASN A 92 1.60 13.87 -0.90
N LEU A 93 2.71 13.46 -0.27
CA LEU A 93 3.26 12.11 -0.33
C LEU A 93 2.75 11.23 0.82
N ASN A 94 1.52 11.44 1.30
CA ASN A 94 0.88 10.51 2.23
C ASN A 94 0.71 9.10 1.64
N ALA A 95 0.46 8.12 2.48
CA ALA A 95 -0.20 6.88 2.07
C ALA A 95 -1.02 6.26 3.20
N SER A 96 -1.97 5.39 2.85
CA SER A 96 -2.80 4.69 3.82
C SER A 96 -1.96 3.82 4.76
N LEU A 97 -2.31 3.84 6.05
CA LEU A 97 -1.64 3.07 7.11
C LEU A 97 -0.13 3.36 7.23
N GLU A 98 0.31 4.56 6.82
CA GLU A 98 1.70 4.98 7.05
C GLU A 98 1.97 5.13 8.55
N ASN A 99 3.10 4.59 9.00
CA ASN A 99 3.60 4.73 10.38
C ASN A 99 4.96 5.46 10.37
N GLY A 100 5.53 5.71 11.55
CA GLY A 100 6.84 6.38 11.67
C GLY A 100 7.98 5.75 10.83
N ALA A 101 8.01 4.42 10.70
CA ALA A 101 9.03 3.73 9.90
C ALA A 101 8.89 4.01 8.40
N GLY A 102 7.66 3.99 7.88
CA GLY A 102 7.38 4.32 6.48
C GLY A 102 7.64 5.81 6.16
N ILE A 103 7.29 6.70 7.09
CA ILE A 103 7.62 8.13 6.99
C ILE A 103 9.13 8.34 6.92
N ARG A 104 9.90 7.64 7.77
CA ARG A 104 11.37 7.70 7.76
C ARG A 104 11.95 7.24 6.44
N GLN A 105 11.50 6.10 5.89
CA GLN A 105 11.97 5.61 4.59
C GLN A 105 11.69 6.60 3.45
N LYS A 106 10.52 7.24 3.46
CA LYS A 106 10.19 8.30 2.49
C LYS A 106 11.09 9.52 2.63
N LEU A 107 11.39 9.93 3.86
CA LEU A 107 12.29 11.05 4.13
C LEU A 107 13.72 10.75 3.66
N ASP A 108 14.22 9.54 3.93
CA ASP A 108 15.52 9.08 3.45
C ASP A 108 15.59 9.06 1.91
N TRP A 109 14.52 8.62 1.25
CA TRP A 109 14.45 8.65 -0.21
C TRP A 109 14.40 10.09 -0.75
N LEU A 110 13.57 10.96 -0.17
CA LEU A 110 13.41 12.35 -0.59
C LEU A 110 14.72 13.13 -0.46
N THR A 111 15.41 13.01 0.68
CA THR A 111 16.67 13.72 0.95
C THR A 111 17.82 13.27 0.04
N ARG A 112 17.81 12.01 -0.42
CA ARG A 112 18.81 11.51 -1.37
C ARG A 112 18.53 11.88 -2.83
N THR A 113 17.26 12.12 -3.17
CA THR A 113 16.86 12.27 -4.59
C THR A 113 16.42 13.68 -4.96
N ARG A 114 16.13 14.54 -3.97
CA ARG A 114 15.52 15.85 -4.21
C ARG A 114 16.06 16.90 -3.22
N LYS A 115 15.91 18.17 -3.58
CA LYS A 115 16.09 19.29 -2.65
C LYS A 115 14.84 19.41 -1.79
N VAL A 116 14.97 19.06 -0.51
CA VAL A 116 13.88 19.16 0.46
C VAL A 116 14.09 20.42 1.29
N ALA A 117 13.18 21.38 1.17
CA ALA A 117 13.24 22.60 1.93
C ALA A 117 12.31 22.62 3.14
N GLN A 118 11.18 21.91 3.05
CA GLN A 118 10.22 21.80 4.14
C GLN A 118 9.48 20.47 4.09
N VAL A 119 9.17 19.93 5.27
CA VAL A 119 8.35 18.73 5.41
C VAL A 119 7.30 18.97 6.49
N ILE A 120 6.04 18.71 6.18
CA ILE A 120 4.95 18.65 7.15
C ILE A 120 4.70 17.17 7.44
N ILE A 121 4.85 16.76 8.70
CA ILE A 121 4.57 15.40 9.13
C ILE A 121 3.25 15.43 9.90
N ALA A 122 2.19 14.90 9.27
CA ALA A 122 0.92 14.66 9.92
C ALA A 122 1.03 13.36 10.73
N VAL A 123 1.35 13.54 12.02
CA VAL A 123 1.43 12.46 13.00
C VAL A 123 0.01 12.19 13.48
N ASP A 124 -0.53 11.03 13.12
CA ASP A 124 -1.71 10.51 13.81
C ASP A 124 -1.34 9.99 15.20
N PHE A 125 -2.31 9.55 16.00
CA PHE A 125 -2.05 8.83 17.24
C PHE A 125 -1.25 7.54 16.98
N ASP A 126 0.07 7.67 16.83
CA ASP A 126 1.09 6.63 16.99
C ASP A 126 1.38 6.37 18.48
N LEU A 127 0.52 6.90 19.38
CA LEU A 127 0.47 6.62 20.81
C LEU A 127 0.07 5.17 21.14
N GLN A 128 -0.13 4.32 20.13
CA GLN A 128 -0.18 2.86 20.28
C GLN A 128 1.20 2.18 20.17
N SER A 129 2.28 2.96 20.08
CA SER A 129 3.66 2.45 20.08
C SER A 129 4.56 3.09 21.14
N VAL A 130 3.99 3.83 22.09
CA VAL A 130 4.70 4.13 23.34
C VAL A 130 4.72 2.83 24.14
N PRO A 131 5.88 2.29 24.56
CA PRO A 131 5.92 1.29 25.61
C PRO A 131 5.33 1.95 26.85
N GLY A 132 4.05 1.68 27.12
CA GLY A 132 3.38 2.14 28.34
C GLY A 132 4.10 1.56 29.56
N ASP A 133 3.99 2.26 30.69
CA ASP A 133 4.28 1.65 31.98
C ASP A 133 3.45 0.35 32.09
N PRO A 134 4.08 -0.82 32.30
CA PRO A 134 3.41 -2.12 32.25
C PRO A 134 2.20 -2.28 33.20
N LEU A 135 2.01 -1.37 34.16
CA LEU A 135 0.87 -1.41 35.09
C LEU A 135 -0.36 -0.61 34.63
N ASP A 136 -0.24 0.25 33.60
CA ASP A 136 -1.37 1.05 33.10
C ASP A 136 -2.40 0.24 32.28
N LEU A 137 -2.04 -0.98 31.85
CA LEU A 137 -2.96 -1.91 31.20
C LEU A 137 -3.97 -2.56 32.17
N LEU A 138 -3.73 -2.52 33.48
CA LEU A 138 -4.61 -3.11 34.50
C LEU A 138 -5.62 -2.12 35.09
N ARG A 139 -5.66 -0.89 34.58
CA ARG A 139 -6.42 0.23 35.15
C ARG A 139 -7.60 0.74 34.29
N GLN A 140 -7.99 0.02 33.24
CA GLN A 140 -9.09 0.46 32.40
C GLN A 140 -10.38 -0.28 32.79
N ASP A 141 -11.23 0.41 33.56
CA ASP A 141 -12.67 0.15 33.72
C ASP A 141 -13.45 0.58 32.46
#